data_AF-A0A7N2KKD7-F1
#
_entry.id   AF-A0A7N2KKD7-F1
#
_cell.length_a   1.000
_cell.length_b   1.000
_cell.length_c   1.000
_cell.angle_alpha   90.00
_cell.angle_beta   90.00
_cell.angle_gamma   90.00
#
_symmetry.space_group_name_H-M   'P 1'
#
loop_
_entity.id
_entity.type
_entity.pdbx_description
1 polymer ?
#
loop_
_entity_poly.entity_id
_entity_poly.type
_entity_poly.pdbx_seq_one_letter_code
_entity_poly.pdbx_strand_id
1 'polypeptide(L)'
;MAVHLGRPFPLIAKSQPSNKLRVSCSFNPNHSVKLRREYTSVMIVPTGIGAAIGGYAGDALPVARALSSVVDCLITHPNVLNAAMLYWPMPNVLYVEGYALDRFAEGLWALQPVNQNRVGLVLDAGLEEELRIRHLQVADAVRASLGLPVVEYIVTDTPLEVEKWVDPKSGQSTGRIKHPGSLLRAVQSLVNRSGVNAIAVVGRFPDDDVEDTDEYRQGMGIDLLAGVEAVISHLVVQEFRIPCAHAPALSPLPLSFSLCPKSAAEELGHTFLPCVLAGLSNAPQYLVKNNESLEKGCMLAGDVDSVVLPIDACGGDGALAFARRKRNKPLIIAVEENETVLNDTPDKLGIEAIKVSNYWEAIGVIAAHKAGIDPISLRRNRINNIPCNSNMLSNGYAYSRIMPIT
;
A
#
# COMPACT_ATOMS: atom_id res chain seq x y z
N MET A 1 -34.38 67.81 12.76
CA MET A 1 -34.59 67.74 14.23
C MET A 1 -33.46 66.88 14.78
N ALA A 2 -32.35 67.47 15.22
CA ALA A 2 -32.17 68.13 16.52
C ALA A 2 -32.09 67.08 17.65
N VAL A 3 -30.86 66.67 18.00
CA VAL A 3 -30.15 66.82 19.32
C VAL A 3 -30.81 66.11 20.51
N HIS A 4 -30.14 65.50 21.49
CA HIS A 4 -28.87 65.80 22.17
C HIS A 4 -28.56 64.64 23.17
N LEU A 5 -27.29 64.45 23.53
CA LEU A 5 -26.71 64.25 24.89
C LEU A 5 -25.60 63.17 24.83
N GLY A 6 -24.38 63.32 25.34
CA GLY A 6 -23.75 64.36 26.14
C GLY A 6 -22.23 64.10 26.21
N ARG A 7 -21.47 65.17 26.52
CA ARG A 7 -20.06 65.16 26.95
C ARG A 7 -20.01 64.83 28.47
N PRO A 8 -18.88 64.39 29.09
CA PRO A 8 -17.61 65.13 29.06
C PRO A 8 -16.29 64.33 29.13
N PHE A 9 -15.20 65.09 28.99
CA PHE A 9 -13.77 64.77 29.09
C PHE A 9 -13.36 63.86 30.26
N PRO A 10 -12.16 63.24 30.19
CA PRO A 10 -11.06 63.82 30.96
C PRO A 10 -9.67 63.81 30.30
N LEU A 11 -8.95 64.88 30.62
CA LEU A 11 -7.54 64.99 31.01
C LEU A 11 -6.46 64.10 30.36
N ILE A 12 -5.53 64.84 29.75
CA ILE A 12 -4.18 64.49 29.33
C ILE A 12 -3.37 63.92 30.50
N ALA A 13 -2.89 62.69 30.35
CA ALA A 13 -1.72 62.18 31.07
C ALA A 13 -0.66 61.79 30.04
N LYS A 14 0.51 62.42 30.12
CA LYS A 14 1.69 62.08 29.33
C LYS A 14 2.26 60.75 29.82
N SER A 15 2.36 59.76 28.94
CA SER A 15 3.19 58.57 29.16
C SER A 15 4.18 58.39 28.00
N GLN A 16 5.45 58.27 28.34
CA GLN A 16 6.59 58.07 27.44
C GLN A 16 6.41 56.86 26.52
N PRO A 17 6.98 56.85 25.30
CA PRO A 17 6.94 55.68 24.44
C PRO A 17 7.91 54.61 24.99
N SER A 18 7.38 53.51 25.50
CA SER A 18 8.17 52.30 25.75
C SER A 18 8.56 51.70 24.40
N ASN A 19 9.85 51.69 24.07
CA ASN A 19 10.41 50.88 23.00
C ASN A 19 10.23 49.39 23.32
N LYS A 20 9.04 48.85 23.02
CA LYS A 20 8.87 47.40 22.90
C LYS A 20 9.27 47.03 21.47
N LEU A 21 10.52 46.59 21.32
CA LEU A 21 10.95 45.79 20.18
C LEU A 21 10.01 44.59 20.09
N ARG A 22 9.02 44.69 19.21
CA ARG A 22 8.13 43.60 18.86
C ARG A 22 8.93 42.71 17.92
N VAL A 23 9.60 41.70 18.46
CA VAL A 23 10.16 40.62 17.65
C VAL A 23 8.95 39.87 17.08
N SER A 24 8.56 40.27 15.88
CA SER A 24 7.63 39.51 15.04
C SER A 24 8.41 38.33 14.50
N CYS A 25 8.31 37.17 15.16
CA CYS A 25 8.63 35.91 14.52
C CYS A 25 7.58 35.67 13.42
N SER A 26 7.82 36.20 12.23
CA SER A 26 7.15 35.76 11.01
C SER A 26 7.59 34.32 10.76
N PHE A 27 6.87 33.37 11.36
CA PHE A 27 6.97 31.96 11.02
C PHE A 27 6.37 31.83 9.63
N ASN A 28 7.22 31.70 8.62
CA ASN A 28 6.82 31.46 7.25
C ASN A 28 6.71 29.93 7.08
N PRO A 29 5.51 29.33 7.00
CA PRO A 29 5.37 27.87 7.00
C PRO A 29 5.88 27.22 5.70
N ASN A 30 6.21 28.02 4.68
CA ASN A 30 6.53 27.54 3.34
C ASN A 30 8.04 27.37 3.06
N HIS A 31 8.88 27.39 4.08
CA HIS A 31 10.29 27.05 3.94
C HIS A 31 10.80 26.32 5.20
N SER A 32 10.25 25.14 5.48
CA SER A 32 11.00 24.19 6.30
C SER A 32 12.21 23.76 5.48
N VAL A 33 13.40 24.21 5.85
CA VAL A 33 14.63 23.53 5.45
C VAL A 33 14.53 22.12 6.05
N LYS A 34 14.04 21.14 5.27
CA LYS A 34 14.00 19.74 5.70
C LYS A 34 15.46 19.30 5.87
N LEU A 35 15.93 19.33 7.11
CA LEU A 35 17.28 18.91 7.50
C LEU A 35 17.48 17.39 7.35
N ARG A 36 16.40 16.62 7.18
CA ARG A 36 16.40 15.17 7.01
C ARG A 36 15.58 14.78 5.79
N ARG A 37 16.02 13.73 5.10
CA ARG A 37 15.24 13.10 4.03
C ARG A 37 13.91 12.59 4.59
N GLU A 38 12.87 12.61 3.77
CA GLU A 38 11.61 11.93 4.07
C GLU A 38 11.86 10.43 4.27
N TYR A 39 11.20 9.88 5.28
CA TYR A 39 11.26 8.47 5.62
C TYR A 39 10.13 7.71 4.91
N THR A 40 10.49 6.81 4.01
CA THR A 40 9.54 6.01 3.23
C THR A 40 9.54 4.56 3.69
N SER A 41 8.35 4.02 3.93
CA SER A 41 8.17 2.58 4.12
C SER A 41 7.36 1.94 3.02
N VAL A 42 7.63 0.67 2.76
CA VAL A 42 6.78 -0.21 1.95
C VAL A 42 6.09 -1.21 2.88
N MET A 43 4.78 -1.39 2.73
CA MET A 43 4.03 -2.48 3.37
C MET A 43 3.54 -3.45 2.30
N ILE A 44 3.94 -4.71 2.43
CA ILE A 44 3.60 -5.79 1.50
C ILE A 44 2.80 -6.85 2.24
N VAL A 45 1.60 -7.16 1.77
CA VAL A 45 0.83 -8.34 2.15
C VAL A 45 0.36 -9.00 0.85
N PRO A 46 1.10 -10.00 0.33
CA PRO A 46 0.80 -10.53 -0.99
C PRO A 46 -0.64 -11.05 -1.11
N THR A 47 -1.22 -10.85 -2.27
CA THR A 47 -2.60 -11.22 -2.57
C THR A 47 -2.74 -12.75 -2.69
N GLY A 48 -3.81 -13.33 -2.15
CA GLY A 48 -4.16 -14.75 -2.38
C GLY A 48 -3.35 -15.77 -1.59
N ILE A 49 -2.59 -15.36 -0.58
CA ILE A 49 -1.74 -16.25 0.24
C ILE A 49 -2.35 -16.60 1.61
N GLY A 50 -3.58 -16.17 1.90
CA GLY A 50 -4.23 -16.43 3.18
C GLY A 50 -3.55 -15.77 4.38
N ALA A 51 -3.05 -14.54 4.23
CA ALA A 51 -2.38 -13.83 5.32
C ALA A 51 -3.33 -13.61 6.52
N ALA A 52 -2.86 -13.87 7.74
CA ALA A 52 -3.65 -13.70 8.95
C ALA A 52 -4.14 -12.25 9.16
N ILE A 53 -3.40 -11.26 8.62
CA ILE A 53 -3.78 -9.84 8.51
C ILE A 53 -3.50 -9.37 7.08
N GLY A 54 -4.53 -8.91 6.39
CA GLY A 54 -4.50 -8.52 4.97
C GLY A 54 -4.84 -9.66 4.01
N GLY A 55 -5.32 -10.79 4.53
CA GLY A 55 -5.90 -11.87 3.73
C GLY A 55 -7.40 -11.73 3.49
N TYR A 56 -8.05 -10.72 4.09
CA TYR A 56 -9.49 -10.44 3.96
C TYR A 56 -9.71 -9.01 3.47
N ALA A 57 -10.89 -8.71 2.92
CA ALA A 57 -11.20 -7.38 2.38
C ALA A 57 -10.98 -6.23 3.39
N GLY A 58 -9.80 -5.60 3.28
CA GLY A 58 -9.45 -4.41 4.03
C GLY A 58 -8.96 -4.62 5.46
N ASP A 59 -8.74 -5.86 5.92
CA ASP A 59 -8.38 -6.11 7.32
C ASP A 59 -6.94 -5.69 7.68
N ALA A 60 -6.09 -5.43 6.66
CA ALA A 60 -4.79 -4.77 6.82
C ALA A 60 -4.85 -3.22 6.80
N LEU A 61 -5.99 -2.61 6.44
CA LEU A 61 -6.12 -1.14 6.39
C LEU A 61 -5.82 -0.46 7.74
N PRO A 62 -6.23 -0.99 8.91
CA PRO A 62 -5.84 -0.42 10.20
C PRO A 62 -4.32 -0.39 10.43
N VAL A 63 -3.60 -1.42 9.97
CA VAL A 63 -2.14 -1.48 10.04
C VAL A 63 -1.51 -0.41 9.14
N ALA A 64 -1.99 -0.29 7.90
CA ALA A 64 -1.54 0.75 6.98
C ALA A 64 -1.77 2.16 7.55
N ARG A 65 -2.94 2.41 8.18
CA ARG A 65 -3.25 3.67 8.85
C ARG A 65 -2.32 3.98 10.02
N ALA A 66 -2.00 2.98 10.84
CA ALA A 66 -1.08 3.16 11.95
C ALA A 66 0.34 3.43 11.45
N LEU A 67 0.80 2.70 10.44
CA LEU A 67 2.11 2.91 9.80
C LEU A 67 2.20 4.28 9.14
N SER A 68 1.18 4.71 8.39
CA SER A 68 1.17 6.01 7.72
C SER A 68 1.27 7.18 8.71
N SER A 69 0.87 6.99 9.97
CA SER A 69 1.01 8.02 11.01
C SER A 69 2.44 8.20 11.52
N VAL A 70 3.32 7.21 11.33
CA VAL A 70 4.72 7.26 11.80
C VAL A 70 5.72 7.51 10.69
N VAL A 71 5.40 7.21 9.43
CA VAL A 71 6.27 7.44 8.26
C VAL A 71 5.93 8.76 7.55
N ASP A 72 6.85 9.26 6.72
CA ASP A 72 6.55 10.43 5.88
C ASP A 72 5.81 10.03 4.60
N CYS A 73 6.12 8.85 4.05
CA CYS A 73 5.42 8.24 2.92
C CYS A 73 5.28 6.72 3.14
N LEU A 74 4.10 6.18 2.90
CA LEU A 74 3.85 4.73 2.88
C LEU A 74 3.50 4.29 1.46
N ILE A 75 4.24 3.34 0.92
CA ILE A 75 3.92 2.67 -0.34
C ILE A 75 3.27 1.34 0.00
N THR A 76 2.09 1.07 -0.54
CA THR A 76 1.43 -0.23 -0.41
C THR A 76 0.48 -0.45 -1.59
N HIS A 77 -0.27 -1.55 -1.58
CA HIS A 77 -0.96 -2.04 -2.75
C HIS A 77 -2.46 -2.25 -2.51
N PRO A 78 -3.27 -2.41 -3.59
CA PRO A 78 -4.72 -2.60 -3.52
C PRO A 78 -5.19 -3.56 -2.42
N ASN A 79 -4.61 -4.75 -2.32
CA ASN A 79 -5.00 -5.76 -1.32
C ASN A 79 -4.93 -5.28 0.15
N VAL A 80 -4.07 -4.31 0.47
CA VAL A 80 -4.02 -3.72 1.83
C VAL A 80 -5.05 -2.59 2.01
N LEU A 81 -5.36 -1.85 0.95
CA LEU A 81 -6.12 -0.59 1.03
C LEU A 81 -7.59 -0.72 0.66
N ASN A 82 -7.93 -1.70 -0.17
CA ASN A 82 -9.28 -1.95 -0.64
C ASN A 82 -10.07 -2.72 0.42
N ALA A 83 -11.26 -2.22 0.75
CA ALA A 83 -12.16 -2.80 1.75
C ALA A 83 -13.60 -2.78 1.22
N ALA A 84 -13.79 -3.25 -0.01
CA ALA A 84 -15.04 -3.20 -0.76
C ALA A 84 -15.65 -1.78 -0.84
N MET A 85 -16.69 -1.50 -0.06
CA MET A 85 -17.31 -0.17 0.01
C MET A 85 -16.59 0.80 0.96
N LEU A 86 -15.74 0.28 1.84
CA LEU A 86 -14.98 1.08 2.78
C LEU A 86 -13.68 1.54 2.12
N TYR A 87 -13.35 2.81 2.34
CA TYR A 87 -12.03 3.35 2.05
C TYR A 87 -11.69 4.39 3.12
N TRP A 88 -10.41 4.56 3.42
CA TRP A 88 -9.95 5.57 4.37
C TRP A 88 -8.96 6.52 3.71
N PRO A 89 -9.22 7.84 3.68
CA PRO A 89 -8.30 8.78 3.07
C PRO A 89 -7.01 8.90 3.89
N MET A 90 -5.87 8.63 3.24
CA MET A 90 -4.54 8.78 3.82
C MET A 90 -3.67 9.60 2.85
N PRO A 91 -3.33 10.87 3.17
CA PRO A 91 -2.71 11.78 2.22
C PRO A 91 -1.25 11.44 1.88
N ASN A 92 -0.60 10.60 2.68
CA ASN A 92 0.80 10.22 2.53
C ASN A 92 0.98 8.74 2.14
N VAL A 93 -0.04 8.13 1.53
CA VAL A 93 -0.01 6.74 1.07
C VAL A 93 -0.05 6.69 -0.45
N LEU A 94 0.87 5.95 -1.06
CA LEU A 94 0.90 5.67 -2.49
C LEU A 94 0.27 4.30 -2.76
N TYR A 95 -0.79 4.31 -3.58
CA TYR A 95 -1.55 3.14 -4.03
C TYR A 95 -0.89 2.50 -5.26
N VAL A 96 -0.08 1.46 -5.07
CA VAL A 96 0.76 0.86 -6.12
C VAL A 96 0.36 -0.58 -6.36
N GLU A 97 0.02 -0.93 -7.60
CA GLU A 97 -0.31 -2.30 -7.97
C GLU A 97 0.90 -3.25 -7.73
N GLY A 98 0.64 -4.54 -7.43
CA GLY A 98 1.66 -5.48 -6.98
C GLY A 98 2.82 -5.66 -7.95
N TYR A 99 2.56 -5.84 -9.24
CA TYR A 99 3.61 -5.93 -10.25
C TYR A 99 4.38 -4.62 -10.42
N ALA A 100 3.68 -3.48 -10.39
CA ALA A 100 4.34 -2.18 -10.39
C ALA A 100 5.28 -2.01 -9.18
N LEU A 101 4.87 -2.51 -8.01
CA LEU A 101 5.69 -2.51 -6.80
C LEU A 101 6.95 -3.36 -6.96
N ASP A 102 6.84 -4.53 -7.61
CA ASP A 102 8.00 -5.38 -7.94
C ASP A 102 8.96 -4.66 -8.88
N ARG A 103 8.47 -4.09 -9.99
CA ARG A 103 9.30 -3.35 -10.96
C ARG A 103 9.93 -2.10 -10.32
N PHE A 104 9.23 -1.45 -9.40
CA PHE A 104 9.77 -0.37 -8.59
C PHE A 104 10.91 -0.86 -7.69
N ALA A 105 10.71 -1.93 -6.92
CA ALA A 105 11.70 -2.49 -5.99
C ALA A 105 13.01 -2.88 -6.71
N GLU A 106 12.89 -3.50 -7.89
CA GLU A 106 14.00 -3.82 -8.80
C GLU A 106 14.74 -2.57 -9.32
N GLY A 107 14.14 -1.40 -9.19
CA GLY A 107 14.68 -0.12 -9.68
C GLY A 107 14.53 0.08 -11.19
N LEU A 108 13.65 -0.70 -11.83
CA LEU A 108 13.29 -0.55 -13.24
C LEU A 108 12.33 0.62 -13.43
N TRP A 109 11.40 0.78 -12.49
CA TRP A 109 10.41 1.86 -12.50
C TRP A 109 10.63 2.85 -11.34
N ALA A 110 10.22 4.09 -11.58
CA ALA A 110 10.03 5.11 -10.55
C ALA A 110 8.54 5.38 -10.37
N LEU A 111 8.16 5.82 -9.18
CA LEU A 111 6.78 6.23 -8.88
C LEU A 111 6.69 7.75 -8.92
N GLN A 112 5.78 8.27 -9.71
CA GLN A 112 5.50 9.70 -9.78
C GLN A 112 4.17 9.99 -9.07
N PRO A 113 4.19 10.56 -7.84
CA PRO A 113 2.97 10.99 -7.18
C PRO A 113 2.20 12.00 -8.04
N VAL A 114 0.87 11.93 -7.95
CA VAL A 114 -0.04 12.80 -8.69
C VAL A 114 -1.10 13.37 -7.76
N ASN A 115 -1.64 14.53 -8.12
CA ASN A 115 -2.79 15.08 -7.40
C ASN A 115 -4.09 14.37 -7.79
N GLN A 116 -4.20 13.98 -9.07
CA GLN A 116 -5.42 13.40 -9.61
C GLN A 116 -5.12 12.66 -10.93
N ASN A 117 -5.65 11.45 -11.08
CA ASN A 117 -5.65 10.69 -12.32
C ASN A 117 -6.90 10.96 -13.16
N ARG A 118 -6.95 10.43 -14.37
CA ARG A 118 -8.14 10.29 -15.21
C ARG A 118 -8.44 8.80 -15.29
N VAL A 119 -9.43 8.36 -14.54
CA VAL A 119 -9.73 6.94 -14.36
C VAL A 119 -10.69 6.48 -15.46
N GLY A 120 -10.29 5.45 -16.21
CA GLY A 120 -11.16 4.72 -17.14
C GLY A 120 -11.71 3.45 -16.49
N LEU A 121 -12.95 3.09 -16.82
CA LEU A 121 -13.62 1.89 -16.31
C LEU A 121 -13.81 0.86 -17.43
N VAL A 122 -13.23 -0.32 -17.26
CA VAL A 122 -13.50 -1.46 -18.15
C VAL A 122 -14.51 -2.38 -17.48
N LEU A 123 -15.62 -2.65 -18.17
CA LEU A 123 -16.65 -3.58 -17.75
C LEU A 123 -16.59 -4.84 -18.61
N ASP A 124 -16.57 -6.01 -17.99
CA ASP A 124 -16.63 -7.27 -18.70
C ASP A 124 -17.97 -7.43 -19.44
N ALA A 125 -17.92 -7.83 -20.72
CA ALA A 125 -19.09 -8.19 -21.51
C ALA A 125 -19.89 -9.35 -20.90
N GLY A 126 -19.26 -10.20 -20.09
CA GLY A 126 -19.92 -11.26 -19.34
C GLY A 126 -20.85 -10.79 -18.23
N LEU A 127 -20.80 -9.51 -17.84
CA LEU A 127 -21.69 -8.96 -16.82
C LEU A 127 -23.14 -8.98 -17.29
N GLU A 128 -24.00 -9.54 -16.45
CA GLU A 128 -25.44 -9.41 -16.49
C GLU A 128 -25.85 -7.92 -16.39
N GLU A 129 -27.01 -7.59 -16.95
CA GLU A 129 -27.48 -6.20 -17.05
C GLU A 129 -27.57 -5.52 -15.67
N GLU A 130 -28.10 -6.23 -14.66
CA GLU A 130 -28.22 -5.69 -13.31
C GLU A 130 -26.85 -5.39 -12.69
N LEU A 131 -25.91 -6.34 -12.74
CA LEU A 131 -24.55 -6.13 -12.22
C LEU A 131 -23.87 -4.97 -12.94
N ARG A 132 -24.01 -4.87 -14.26
CA ARG A 132 -23.47 -3.75 -15.05
C ARG A 132 -24.03 -2.41 -14.58
N ILE A 133 -25.34 -2.30 -14.41
CA ILE A 133 -26.00 -1.07 -13.95
C ILE A 133 -25.51 -0.69 -12.54
N ARG A 134 -25.37 -1.66 -11.63
CA ARG A 134 -24.88 -1.41 -10.26
C ARG A 134 -23.45 -0.84 -10.27
N HIS A 135 -22.56 -1.35 -11.11
CA HIS A 135 -21.20 -0.81 -11.26
C HIS A 135 -21.18 0.60 -11.89
N LEU A 136 -22.06 0.87 -12.87
CA LEU A 136 -22.22 2.21 -13.43
C LEU A 136 -22.76 3.21 -12.39
N GLN A 137 -23.72 2.80 -11.57
CA GLN A 137 -24.23 3.63 -10.47
C GLN A 137 -23.15 3.95 -9.43
N VAL A 138 -22.22 3.03 -9.18
CA VAL A 138 -21.04 3.30 -8.33
C VAL A 138 -20.15 4.37 -8.97
N ALA A 139 -19.86 4.25 -10.26
CA ALA A 139 -19.08 5.24 -10.99
C ALA A 139 -19.73 6.63 -10.92
N ASP A 140 -21.04 6.73 -11.14
CA ASP A 140 -21.80 7.98 -11.02
C ASP A 140 -21.82 8.51 -9.57
N ALA A 141 -21.99 7.63 -8.58
CA ALA A 141 -22.02 7.99 -7.18
C ALA A 141 -20.68 8.56 -6.69
N VAL A 142 -19.54 7.96 -7.06
CA VAL A 142 -18.22 8.48 -6.66
C VAL A 142 -17.88 9.78 -7.39
N ARG A 143 -18.33 9.95 -8.64
CA ARG A 143 -18.22 11.23 -9.36
C ARG A 143 -19.01 12.33 -8.65
N ALA A 144 -20.27 12.05 -8.29
CA ALA A 144 -21.16 13.03 -7.70
C ALA A 144 -20.84 13.36 -6.23
N SER A 145 -20.48 12.34 -5.43
CA SER A 145 -20.36 12.47 -3.97
C SER A 145 -18.93 12.72 -3.51
N LEU A 146 -17.95 12.15 -4.22
CA LEU A 146 -16.53 12.22 -3.86
C LEU A 146 -15.72 13.11 -4.82
N GLY A 147 -16.30 13.50 -5.96
CA GLY A 147 -15.62 14.30 -6.98
C GLY A 147 -14.53 13.51 -7.73
N LEU A 148 -14.64 12.18 -7.78
CA LEU A 148 -13.59 11.36 -8.40
C LEU A 148 -13.59 11.48 -9.93
N PRO A 149 -12.41 11.46 -10.57
CA PRO A 149 -12.22 11.74 -11.99
C PRO A 149 -12.43 10.48 -12.86
N VAL A 150 -13.56 9.79 -12.69
CA VAL A 150 -13.93 8.67 -13.56
C VAL A 150 -14.45 9.25 -14.86
N VAL A 151 -13.72 9.16 -15.97
CA VAL A 151 -14.02 9.96 -17.18
C VAL A 151 -14.81 9.21 -18.24
N GLU A 152 -14.64 7.89 -18.35
CA GLU A 152 -15.29 7.08 -19.37
C GLU A 152 -15.32 5.60 -18.95
N TYR A 153 -16.34 4.86 -19.41
CA TYR A 153 -16.34 3.41 -19.36
C TYR A 153 -16.38 2.79 -20.76
N ILE A 154 -15.88 1.56 -20.88
CA ILE A 154 -16.01 0.71 -22.06
C ILE A 154 -16.39 -0.70 -21.64
N VAL A 155 -17.13 -1.41 -22.49
CA VAL A 155 -17.40 -2.84 -22.31
C VAL A 155 -16.43 -3.63 -23.19
N THR A 156 -15.86 -4.72 -22.67
CA THR A 156 -15.01 -5.61 -23.46
C THR A 156 -15.79 -6.17 -24.67
N ASP A 157 -15.10 -6.55 -25.75
CA ASP A 157 -15.77 -7.08 -26.95
C ASP A 157 -16.12 -8.57 -26.84
N THR A 158 -15.60 -9.26 -25.82
CA THR A 158 -15.87 -10.67 -25.51
C THR A 158 -15.83 -10.82 -23.99
N PRO A 159 -16.68 -11.70 -23.39
CA PRO A 159 -16.59 -12.01 -21.98
C PRO A 159 -15.17 -12.44 -21.59
N LEU A 160 -14.67 -12.05 -20.41
CA LEU A 160 -13.31 -12.43 -20.00
C LEU A 160 -13.20 -13.93 -19.66
N GLU A 161 -14.31 -14.53 -19.23
CA GLU A 161 -14.41 -15.91 -18.75
C GLU A 161 -13.34 -16.22 -17.69
N VAL A 162 -13.55 -15.68 -16.49
CA VAL A 162 -12.68 -15.88 -15.33
C VAL A 162 -12.76 -17.33 -14.84
N GLU A 163 -11.59 -17.94 -14.62
CA GLU A 163 -11.43 -19.22 -13.94
C GLU A 163 -10.52 -19.02 -12.73
N LYS A 164 -10.90 -19.57 -11.58
CA LYS A 164 -10.18 -19.46 -10.30
C LYS A 164 -9.98 -20.84 -9.66
N TRP A 165 -8.85 -21.04 -8.99
CA TRP A 165 -8.54 -22.27 -8.25
C TRP A 165 -7.47 -22.03 -7.17
N VAL A 166 -7.33 -22.97 -6.24
CA VAL A 166 -6.18 -23.03 -5.32
C VAL A 166 -5.10 -23.89 -5.93
N ASP A 167 -3.86 -23.39 -5.97
CA ASP A 167 -2.72 -24.20 -6.39
C ASP A 167 -2.46 -25.31 -5.35
N PRO A 168 -2.52 -26.59 -5.73
CA PRO A 168 -2.43 -27.70 -4.77
C PRO A 168 -1.02 -27.88 -4.18
N LYS A 169 0.01 -27.25 -4.76
CA LYS A 169 1.39 -27.32 -4.25
C LYS A 169 1.69 -26.18 -3.29
N SER A 170 1.25 -24.96 -3.62
CA SER A 170 1.57 -23.77 -2.83
C SER A 170 0.47 -23.35 -1.87
N GLY A 171 -0.76 -23.84 -2.07
CA GLY A 171 -1.94 -23.43 -1.30
C GLY A 171 -2.45 -22.04 -1.65
N GLN A 172 -1.83 -21.32 -2.59
CA GLN A 172 -2.24 -19.96 -2.96
C GLN A 172 -3.47 -19.97 -3.87
N SER A 173 -4.33 -18.97 -3.78
CA SER A 173 -5.35 -18.74 -4.80
C SER A 173 -4.72 -18.18 -6.08
N THR A 174 -5.19 -18.65 -7.22
CA THR A 174 -4.71 -18.24 -8.54
C THR A 174 -5.80 -18.43 -9.59
N GLY A 175 -5.52 -18.06 -10.83
CA GLY A 175 -6.37 -18.43 -11.93
C GLY A 175 -6.02 -17.75 -13.24
N ARG A 176 -7.01 -17.59 -14.13
CA ARG A 176 -6.83 -16.98 -15.45
C ARG A 176 -8.10 -16.36 -16.00
N ILE A 177 -7.94 -15.55 -17.05
CA ILE A 177 -9.01 -15.14 -17.97
C ILE A 177 -8.76 -15.81 -19.32
N LYS A 178 -9.81 -16.31 -19.98
CA LYS A 178 -9.65 -16.95 -21.31
C LYS A 178 -9.42 -15.96 -22.44
N HIS A 179 -9.90 -14.72 -22.29
CA HIS A 179 -9.87 -13.72 -23.35
C HIS A 179 -9.06 -12.46 -22.99
N PRO A 180 -7.76 -12.58 -22.63
CA PRO A 180 -6.94 -11.44 -22.22
C PRO A 180 -6.82 -10.37 -23.31
N GLY A 181 -6.82 -10.76 -24.59
CA GLY A 181 -6.79 -9.81 -25.70
C GLY A 181 -8.02 -8.88 -25.74
N SER A 182 -9.17 -9.32 -25.24
CA SER A 182 -10.38 -8.49 -25.15
C SER A 182 -10.21 -7.37 -24.14
N LEU A 183 -9.66 -7.70 -22.96
CA LEU A 183 -9.28 -6.72 -21.94
C LEU A 183 -8.27 -5.70 -22.48
N LEU A 184 -7.20 -6.16 -23.10
CA LEU A 184 -6.15 -5.26 -23.62
C LEU A 184 -6.70 -4.32 -24.69
N ARG A 185 -7.55 -4.79 -25.61
CA ARG A 185 -8.20 -3.92 -26.63
C ARG A 185 -9.10 -2.85 -26.00
N ALA A 186 -9.85 -3.22 -24.96
CA ALA A 186 -10.71 -2.29 -24.24
C ALA A 186 -9.88 -1.20 -23.53
N VAL A 187 -8.83 -1.58 -22.81
CA VAL A 187 -7.91 -0.63 -22.15
C VAL A 187 -7.22 0.27 -23.18
N GLN A 188 -6.65 -0.30 -24.24
CA GLN A 188 -5.98 0.46 -25.28
C GLN A 188 -6.90 1.51 -25.90
N SER A 189 -8.18 1.16 -26.09
CA SER A 189 -9.20 2.07 -26.61
C SER A 189 -9.42 3.25 -25.66
N LEU A 190 -9.63 3.01 -24.36
CA LEU A 190 -9.79 4.07 -23.35
C LEU A 190 -8.58 5.00 -23.31
N VAL A 191 -7.37 4.44 -23.31
CA VAL A 191 -6.11 5.20 -23.27
C VAL A 191 -6.02 6.12 -24.49
N ASN A 192 -6.26 5.59 -25.69
CA ASN A 192 -6.11 6.35 -26.93
C ASN A 192 -7.21 7.39 -27.13
N ARG A 193 -8.48 7.04 -26.87
CA ARG A 193 -9.62 7.90 -27.18
C ARG A 193 -9.86 8.99 -26.13
N SER A 194 -9.59 8.66 -24.86
CA SER A 194 -9.99 9.49 -23.72
C SER A 194 -8.83 9.94 -22.86
N GLY A 195 -7.60 9.51 -23.17
CA GLY A 195 -6.41 9.93 -22.44
C GLY A 195 -6.51 9.56 -20.96
N VAL A 196 -7.09 8.40 -20.66
CA VAL A 196 -7.10 7.86 -19.29
C VAL A 196 -5.69 7.43 -18.93
N ASN A 197 -5.31 7.63 -17.68
CA ASN A 197 -3.99 7.28 -17.16
C ASN A 197 -4.07 6.42 -15.89
N ALA A 198 -5.25 5.90 -15.58
CA ALA A 198 -5.48 4.86 -14.58
C ALA A 198 -6.70 4.03 -14.99
N ILE A 199 -6.72 2.74 -14.68
CA ILE A 199 -7.76 1.81 -15.12
C ILE A 199 -8.35 1.06 -13.94
N ALA A 200 -9.68 1.09 -13.82
CA ALA A 200 -10.42 0.13 -13.01
C ALA A 200 -10.98 -0.95 -13.94
N VAL A 201 -10.75 -2.23 -13.62
CA VAL A 201 -11.32 -3.36 -14.34
C VAL A 201 -12.37 -4.04 -13.47
N VAL A 202 -13.56 -4.24 -14.02
CA VAL A 202 -14.63 -5.04 -13.42
C VAL A 202 -14.81 -6.32 -14.23
N GLY A 203 -14.29 -7.44 -13.71
CA GLY A 203 -14.45 -8.77 -14.30
C GLY A 203 -15.67 -9.49 -13.75
N ARG A 204 -16.40 -10.25 -14.59
CA ARG A 204 -17.42 -11.19 -14.11
C ARG A 204 -16.73 -12.47 -13.64
N PHE A 205 -16.76 -12.72 -12.33
CA PHE A 205 -16.19 -13.92 -11.72
C PHE A 205 -17.24 -15.02 -11.66
N PRO A 206 -16.86 -16.31 -11.64
CA PRO A 206 -17.82 -17.37 -11.38
C PRO A 206 -18.39 -17.21 -9.97
N ASP A 207 -19.71 -17.32 -9.84
CA ASP A 207 -20.40 -17.30 -8.56
C ASP A 207 -19.93 -18.49 -7.70
N ASP A 208 -19.65 -18.22 -6.43
CA ASP A 208 -19.24 -19.25 -5.48
C ASP A 208 -20.47 -20.00 -4.94
N ASP A 209 -20.32 -21.31 -4.77
CA ASP A 209 -21.21 -22.07 -3.90
C ASP A 209 -20.90 -21.68 -2.44
N VAL A 210 -21.94 -21.66 -1.59
CA VAL A 210 -21.79 -21.25 -0.18
C VAL A 210 -20.75 -22.12 0.54
N GLU A 211 -20.70 -23.41 0.21
CA GLU A 211 -19.72 -24.36 0.78
C GLU A 211 -18.26 -24.00 0.42
N ASP A 212 -18.02 -23.41 -0.75
CA ASP A 212 -16.68 -23.05 -1.22
C ASP A 212 -16.12 -21.79 -0.54
N THR A 213 -16.97 -20.98 0.09
CA THR A 213 -16.58 -19.70 0.72
C THR A 213 -16.76 -19.65 2.23
N ASP A 214 -17.33 -20.69 2.84
CA ASP A 214 -17.65 -20.70 4.28
C ASP A 214 -16.41 -20.49 5.15
N GLU A 215 -15.28 -21.15 4.88
CA GLU A 215 -14.05 -20.97 5.66
C GLU A 215 -13.49 -19.55 5.57
N TYR A 216 -13.49 -18.97 4.37
CA TYR A 216 -13.08 -17.58 4.16
C TYR A 216 -14.01 -16.62 4.90
N ARG A 217 -15.33 -16.81 4.78
CA ARG A 217 -16.34 -15.97 5.46
C ARG A 217 -16.26 -16.09 6.99
N GLN A 218 -15.80 -17.22 7.53
CA GLN A 218 -15.49 -17.39 8.96
C GLN A 218 -14.10 -16.88 9.37
N GLY A 219 -13.27 -16.38 8.45
CA GLY A 219 -11.96 -15.84 8.77
C GLY A 219 -10.86 -16.90 8.97
N MET A 220 -11.02 -18.09 8.38
CA MET A 220 -10.07 -19.21 8.48
C MET A 220 -9.49 -19.66 7.11
N GLY A 221 -10.08 -19.21 6.00
CA GLY A 221 -9.73 -19.64 4.65
C GLY A 221 -8.94 -18.61 3.83
N ILE A 222 -8.78 -18.91 2.55
CA ILE A 222 -8.08 -18.07 1.57
C ILE A 222 -9.13 -17.45 0.64
N ASP A 223 -8.95 -16.20 0.28
CA ASP A 223 -9.76 -15.58 -0.77
C ASP A 223 -9.45 -16.22 -2.13
N LEU A 224 -10.42 -16.94 -2.69
CA LEU A 224 -10.33 -17.59 -4.00
C LEU A 224 -10.30 -16.60 -5.17
N LEU A 225 -10.82 -15.39 -4.98
CA LEU A 225 -10.89 -14.34 -6.00
C LEU A 225 -9.54 -13.67 -6.18
N ALA A 226 -8.89 -13.37 -5.05
CA ALA A 226 -7.67 -12.58 -4.91
C ALA A 226 -6.60 -12.88 -5.98
N GLY A 227 -6.29 -14.15 -6.22
CA GLY A 227 -5.28 -14.55 -7.19
C GLY A 227 -5.59 -14.10 -8.62
N VAL A 228 -6.84 -14.21 -9.07
CA VAL A 228 -7.22 -13.77 -10.43
C VAL A 228 -7.29 -12.26 -10.54
N GLU A 229 -7.72 -11.57 -9.48
CA GLU A 229 -7.71 -10.10 -9.45
C GLU A 229 -6.30 -9.55 -9.72
N ALA A 230 -5.29 -10.16 -9.08
CA ALA A 230 -3.89 -9.84 -9.30
C ALA A 230 -3.48 -10.13 -10.76
N VAL A 231 -3.88 -11.27 -11.34
CA VAL A 231 -3.59 -11.60 -12.76
C VAL A 231 -4.15 -10.54 -13.71
N ILE A 232 -5.38 -10.06 -13.45
CA ILE A 232 -6.04 -9.06 -14.30
C ILE A 232 -5.33 -7.70 -14.22
N SER A 233 -5.06 -7.19 -13.01
CA SER A 233 -4.37 -5.90 -12.85
C SER A 233 -2.93 -5.95 -13.37
N HIS A 234 -2.21 -7.03 -13.07
CA HIS A 234 -0.84 -7.25 -13.51
C HIS A 234 -0.74 -7.21 -15.04
N LEU A 235 -1.63 -7.90 -15.75
CA LEU A 235 -1.65 -7.91 -17.22
C LEU A 235 -1.78 -6.48 -17.81
N VAL A 236 -2.66 -5.66 -17.23
CA VAL A 236 -2.87 -4.27 -17.68
C VAL A 236 -1.66 -3.40 -17.34
N VAL A 237 -1.14 -3.49 -16.13
CA VAL A 237 0.03 -2.71 -15.70
C VAL A 237 1.26 -3.08 -16.52
N GLN A 238 1.47 -4.36 -16.79
CA GLN A 238 2.59 -4.84 -17.59
C GLN A 238 2.57 -4.31 -19.02
N GLU A 239 1.40 -4.33 -19.67
CA GLU A 239 1.26 -3.89 -21.06
C GLU A 239 1.29 -2.36 -21.19
N PHE A 240 0.51 -1.65 -20.36
CA PHE A 240 0.27 -0.21 -20.53
C PHE A 240 1.09 0.69 -19.62
N ARG A 241 1.66 0.14 -18.53
CA ARG A 241 2.47 0.87 -17.53
C ARG A 241 1.75 2.06 -16.90
N ILE A 242 0.44 1.91 -16.72
CA ILE A 242 -0.40 2.85 -15.98
C ILE A 242 -1.01 2.14 -14.76
N PRO A 243 -1.35 2.87 -13.69
CA PRO A 243 -2.05 2.29 -12.55
C PRO A 243 -3.29 1.51 -12.94
N CYS A 244 -3.41 0.29 -12.43
CA CYS A 244 -4.59 -0.53 -12.60
C CYS A 244 -4.96 -1.19 -11.27
N ALA A 245 -6.26 -1.31 -11.02
CA ALA A 245 -6.79 -2.15 -9.96
C ALA A 245 -8.09 -2.79 -10.43
N HIS A 246 -8.47 -3.86 -9.73
CA HIS A 246 -9.56 -4.72 -10.10
C HIS A 246 -10.66 -4.69 -9.03
N ALA A 247 -11.91 -4.86 -9.45
CA ALA A 247 -13.05 -5.15 -8.59
C ALA A 247 -13.80 -6.36 -9.16
N PRO A 248 -13.98 -7.46 -8.41
CA PRO A 248 -14.73 -8.60 -8.92
C PRO A 248 -16.22 -8.26 -8.93
N ALA A 249 -16.92 -8.76 -9.93
CA ALA A 249 -18.38 -8.73 -10.00
C ALA A 249 -18.91 -10.16 -9.86
N LEU A 250 -19.74 -10.35 -8.84
CA LEU A 250 -20.34 -11.61 -8.44
C LEU A 250 -21.79 -11.35 -8.07
N SER A 251 -22.62 -12.39 -8.16
CA SER A 251 -23.94 -12.37 -7.54
C SER A 251 -23.79 -12.26 -6.02
N PRO A 252 -24.63 -11.48 -5.33
CA PRO A 252 -24.58 -11.39 -3.88
C PRO A 252 -24.92 -12.76 -3.28
N LEU A 253 -24.13 -13.17 -2.28
CA LEU A 253 -24.43 -14.36 -1.50
C LEU A 253 -25.65 -14.13 -0.60
N PRO A 254 -26.37 -15.20 -0.20
CA PRO A 254 -27.40 -15.09 0.83
C PRO A 254 -26.84 -14.52 2.14
N LEU A 255 -27.68 -13.80 2.88
CA LEU A 255 -27.33 -13.26 4.18
C LEU A 255 -26.80 -14.36 5.12
N SER A 256 -25.62 -14.15 5.69
CA SER A 256 -25.07 -15.01 6.74
C SER A 256 -25.21 -14.38 8.13
N PHE A 257 -25.69 -15.16 9.10
CA PHE A 257 -25.73 -14.76 10.50
C PHE A 257 -24.43 -15.01 11.27
N SER A 258 -23.55 -15.87 10.72
CA SER A 258 -22.24 -16.16 11.26
C SER A 258 -21.21 -15.64 10.27
N LEU A 259 -20.74 -14.42 10.47
CA LEU A 259 -19.76 -13.78 9.60
C LEU A 259 -18.61 -13.25 10.45
N CYS A 260 -17.37 -13.48 10.01
CA CYS A 260 -16.21 -12.90 10.64
C CYS A 260 -16.18 -11.38 10.41
N PRO A 261 -15.87 -10.56 11.42
CA PRO A 261 -15.70 -9.12 11.23
C PRO A 261 -14.67 -8.75 10.14
N LYS A 262 -13.71 -9.63 9.85
CA LYS A 262 -12.68 -9.42 8.81
C LYS A 262 -13.23 -9.48 7.38
N SER A 263 -14.27 -10.28 7.13
CA SER A 263 -14.92 -10.43 5.82
C SER A 263 -16.18 -9.56 5.69
N ALA A 264 -16.64 -8.95 6.78
CA ALA A 264 -17.88 -8.18 6.82
C ALA A 264 -17.93 -6.96 5.88
N ALA A 265 -16.78 -6.43 5.46
CA ALA A 265 -16.74 -5.32 4.50
C ALA A 265 -17.39 -5.68 3.16
N GLU A 266 -17.33 -6.95 2.76
CA GLU A 266 -17.85 -7.46 1.50
C GLU A 266 -19.38 -7.50 1.45
N GLU A 267 -20.05 -7.53 2.61
CA GLU A 267 -21.51 -7.53 2.73
C GLU A 267 -22.14 -6.13 2.63
N LEU A 268 -21.33 -5.08 2.70
CA LEU A 268 -21.85 -3.70 2.84
C LEU A 268 -22.55 -3.18 1.58
N GLY A 269 -22.40 -3.86 0.45
CA GLY A 269 -23.21 -3.61 -0.74
C GLY A 269 -22.85 -4.50 -1.91
N HIS A 270 -23.27 -4.09 -3.10
CA HIS A 270 -23.34 -4.98 -4.25
C HIS A 270 -22.06 -5.06 -5.10
N THR A 271 -21.04 -4.25 -4.79
CA THR A 271 -19.80 -4.17 -5.58
C THR A 271 -18.61 -3.84 -4.70
N PHE A 272 -17.42 -4.22 -5.16
CA PHE A 272 -16.14 -3.89 -4.52
C PHE A 272 -15.47 -2.63 -5.12
N LEU A 273 -16.11 -2.03 -6.12
CA LEU A 273 -15.57 -0.95 -6.94
C LEU A 273 -15.31 0.41 -6.22
N PRO A 274 -16.03 0.82 -5.15
CA PRO A 274 -15.82 2.14 -4.56
C PRO A 274 -14.39 2.39 -4.06
N CYS A 275 -13.81 1.47 -3.31
CA CYS A 275 -12.43 1.62 -2.78
C CYS A 275 -11.38 1.62 -3.90
N VAL A 276 -11.60 0.85 -4.96
CA VAL A 276 -10.76 0.80 -6.17
C VAL A 276 -10.71 2.15 -6.86
N LEU A 277 -11.87 2.77 -7.11
CA LEU A 277 -11.93 4.09 -7.74
C LEU A 277 -11.31 5.17 -6.85
N ALA A 278 -11.50 5.09 -5.54
CA ALA A 278 -10.86 6.00 -4.58
C ALA A 278 -9.33 5.88 -4.62
N GLY A 279 -8.77 4.67 -4.57
CA GLY A 279 -7.32 4.43 -4.63
C GLY A 279 -6.71 4.83 -5.98
N LEU A 280 -7.37 4.48 -7.09
CA LEU A 280 -6.88 4.83 -8.42
C LEU A 280 -6.91 6.33 -8.71
N SER A 281 -7.76 7.10 -8.01
CA SER A 281 -7.87 8.54 -8.23
C SER A 281 -6.57 9.29 -7.95
N ASN A 282 -5.70 8.77 -7.09
CA ASN A 282 -4.41 9.38 -6.71
C ASN A 282 -3.22 8.41 -6.78
N ALA A 283 -3.40 7.20 -7.33
CA ALA A 283 -2.31 6.25 -7.57
C ALA A 283 -1.15 6.89 -8.35
N PRO A 284 0.12 6.72 -7.95
CA PRO A 284 1.24 7.33 -8.65
C PRO A 284 1.40 6.74 -10.05
N GLN A 285 1.86 7.55 -10.99
CA GLN A 285 2.20 7.10 -12.35
C GLN A 285 3.53 6.35 -12.34
N TYR A 286 3.69 5.42 -13.30
CA TYR A 286 4.89 4.59 -13.40
C TYR A 286 5.82 5.11 -14.50
N LEU A 287 7.03 5.48 -14.12
CA LEU A 287 8.03 5.97 -15.07
C LEU A 287 9.11 4.92 -15.28
N VAL A 288 9.30 4.51 -16.53
CA VAL A 288 10.40 3.62 -16.90
C VAL A 288 11.71 4.40 -16.83
N LYS A 289 12.68 3.86 -16.10
CA LYS A 289 13.98 4.49 -15.95
C LYS A 289 14.78 4.43 -17.25
N ASN A 290 14.66 5.47 -18.06
CA ASN A 290 15.55 5.72 -19.20
C ASN A 290 16.75 6.57 -18.76
N ASN A 291 17.81 6.65 -19.57
CA ASN A 291 18.99 7.48 -19.30
C ASN A 291 18.72 9.01 -19.29
N GLU A 292 17.48 9.42 -19.56
CA GLU A 292 17.05 10.82 -19.45
C GLU A 292 16.73 11.19 -18.01
N SER A 293 16.92 12.46 -17.67
CA SER A 293 16.75 12.98 -16.31
C SER A 293 15.35 12.68 -15.78
N LEU A 294 15.26 11.82 -14.76
CA LEU A 294 14.07 11.65 -13.94
C LEU A 294 13.56 13.02 -13.46
N GLU A 295 12.26 13.25 -13.62
CA GLU A 295 11.64 14.49 -13.18
C GLU A 295 11.80 14.68 -11.66
N LYS A 296 11.96 15.93 -11.23
CA LYS A 296 12.04 16.27 -9.81
C LYS A 296 10.74 15.83 -9.11
N GLY A 297 10.87 15.04 -8.05
CA GLY A 297 9.74 14.59 -7.23
C GLY A 297 9.32 13.13 -7.44
N CYS A 298 9.96 12.39 -8.35
CA CYS A 298 9.76 10.95 -8.47
C CYS A 298 10.40 10.20 -7.30
N MET A 299 9.72 9.18 -6.80
CA MET A 299 10.26 8.25 -5.82
C MET A 299 10.98 7.11 -6.54
N LEU A 300 12.21 6.82 -6.10
CA LEU A 300 12.99 5.68 -6.54
C LEU A 300 12.99 4.62 -5.44
N ALA A 301 13.24 3.37 -5.79
CA ALA A 301 13.39 2.34 -4.75
C ALA A 301 14.62 2.54 -3.84
N GLY A 302 15.53 3.48 -4.17
CA GLY A 302 16.59 3.93 -3.25
C GLY A 302 16.09 4.91 -2.19
N ASP A 303 14.84 5.34 -2.32
CA ASP A 303 14.13 6.20 -1.40
C ASP A 303 13.36 5.46 -0.32
N VAL A 304 13.32 4.12 -0.39
CA VAL A 304 12.71 3.26 0.63
C VAL A 304 13.69 3.05 1.78
N ASP A 305 13.25 3.33 3.01
CA ASP A 305 14.02 3.17 4.24
C ASP A 305 13.67 1.87 4.97
N SER A 306 12.44 1.37 4.86
CA SER A 306 12.05 0.07 5.42
C SER A 306 10.97 -0.64 4.62
N VAL A 307 10.92 -1.96 4.73
CA VAL A 307 9.89 -2.84 4.14
C VAL A 307 9.33 -3.71 5.24
N VAL A 308 8.01 -3.74 5.41
CA VAL A 308 7.31 -4.62 6.36
C VAL A 308 6.46 -5.63 5.60
N LEU A 309 6.53 -6.90 6.00
CA LEU A 309 5.86 -8.01 5.34
C LEU A 309 5.62 -9.22 6.28
N PRO A 310 4.70 -10.14 5.94
CA PRO A 310 4.53 -11.43 6.60
C PRO A 310 5.84 -12.21 6.74
N ILE A 311 5.98 -12.97 7.84
CA ILE A 311 7.22 -13.70 8.15
C ILE A 311 7.61 -14.74 7.11
N ASP A 312 6.63 -15.36 6.46
CA ASP A 312 6.78 -16.49 5.55
C ASP A 312 6.56 -16.12 4.08
N ALA A 313 6.40 -14.82 3.77
CA ALA A 313 6.17 -14.30 2.42
C ALA A 313 7.35 -13.48 1.86
N CYS A 314 8.58 -13.75 2.32
CA CYS A 314 9.77 -13.00 1.88
C CYS A 314 10.30 -13.43 0.49
N GLY A 315 9.67 -14.41 -0.15
CA GLY A 315 10.07 -14.97 -1.45
C GLY A 315 9.59 -14.19 -2.67
N GLY A 316 8.71 -13.21 -2.50
CA GLY A 316 8.19 -12.40 -3.61
C GLY A 316 9.25 -11.52 -4.27
N ASP A 317 9.08 -11.23 -5.56
CA ASP A 317 10.05 -10.50 -6.39
C ASP A 317 10.44 -9.14 -5.77
N GLY A 318 9.47 -8.34 -5.33
CA GLY A 318 9.72 -7.06 -4.68
C GLY A 318 10.50 -7.19 -3.37
N ALA A 319 10.15 -8.16 -2.52
CA ALA A 319 10.85 -8.41 -1.25
C ALA A 319 12.32 -8.82 -1.50
N LEU A 320 12.54 -9.74 -2.44
CA LEU A 320 13.88 -10.17 -2.85
C LEU A 320 14.69 -9.03 -3.47
N ALA A 321 14.07 -8.18 -4.31
CA ALA A 321 14.71 -7.04 -4.93
C ALA A 321 15.19 -6.01 -3.89
N PHE A 322 14.36 -5.71 -2.89
CA PHE A 322 14.76 -4.85 -1.77
C PHE A 322 15.88 -5.49 -0.93
N ALA A 323 15.76 -6.77 -0.59
CA ALA A 323 16.73 -7.49 0.23
C ALA A 323 18.13 -7.58 -0.42
N ARG A 324 18.18 -7.74 -1.76
CA ARG A 324 19.43 -7.90 -2.54
C ARG A 324 20.10 -6.57 -2.92
N ARG A 325 19.47 -5.45 -2.60
CA ARG A 325 19.94 -4.12 -2.97
C ARG A 325 21.28 -3.79 -2.30
N LYS A 326 22.25 -3.31 -3.11
CA LYS A 326 23.63 -3.03 -2.65
C LYS A 326 23.83 -1.66 -2.01
N ARG A 327 23.03 -0.67 -2.40
CA ARG A 327 23.13 0.72 -1.93
C ARG A 327 21.79 1.14 -1.34
N ASN A 328 21.81 1.75 -0.16
CA ASN A 328 20.62 2.14 0.59
C ASN A 328 19.63 0.96 0.68
N LYS A 329 20.11 -0.16 1.24
CA LYS A 329 19.28 -1.33 1.50
C LYS A 329 18.27 -0.96 2.58
N PRO A 330 16.96 -1.11 2.34
CA PRO A 330 15.97 -0.81 3.36
C PRO A 330 16.03 -1.83 4.51
N LEU A 331 15.57 -1.41 5.68
CA LEU A 331 15.35 -2.29 6.82
C LEU A 331 14.19 -3.24 6.54
N ILE A 332 14.46 -4.53 6.38
CA ILE A 332 13.42 -5.55 6.20
C ILE A 332 12.88 -5.96 7.57
N ILE A 333 11.57 -5.90 7.75
CA ILE A 333 10.86 -6.22 9.00
C ILE A 333 9.84 -7.31 8.72
N ALA A 334 10.07 -8.49 9.30
CA ALA A 334 9.24 -9.67 9.07
C ALA A 334 8.35 -9.91 10.30
N VAL A 335 7.02 -9.94 10.11
CA VAL A 335 6.03 -9.98 11.19
C VAL A 335 5.56 -11.41 11.45
N GLU A 336 5.89 -11.95 12.62
CA GLU A 336 5.66 -13.36 12.98
C GLU A 336 4.17 -13.73 13.09
N GLU A 337 3.33 -12.88 13.70
CA GLU A 337 1.89 -13.18 13.81
C GLU A 337 1.14 -13.17 12.48
N ASN A 338 1.70 -12.58 11.42
CA ASN A 338 1.08 -12.55 10.10
C ASN A 338 1.54 -13.76 9.29
N GLU A 339 1.05 -14.93 9.67
CA GLU A 339 1.32 -16.20 8.98
C GLU A 339 0.50 -16.30 7.70
N THR A 340 1.00 -17.08 6.74
CA THR A 340 0.41 -17.30 5.42
C THR A 340 0.54 -18.78 5.05
N VAL A 341 0.03 -19.18 3.88
CA VAL A 341 0.26 -20.54 3.35
C VAL A 341 1.67 -20.77 2.80
N LEU A 342 2.48 -19.72 2.72
CA LEU A 342 3.85 -19.77 2.21
C LEU A 342 4.82 -20.27 3.28
N ASN A 343 6.09 -20.41 2.89
CA ASN A 343 7.12 -20.88 3.80
C ASN A 343 8.50 -20.25 3.51
N ASP A 344 8.48 -19.08 2.90
CA ASP A 344 9.61 -18.32 2.41
C ASP A 344 10.09 -17.34 3.50
N THR A 345 10.71 -17.88 4.55
CA THR A 345 11.17 -17.09 5.69
C THR A 345 12.51 -16.40 5.40
N PRO A 346 12.84 -15.28 6.10
CA PRO A 346 14.12 -14.62 5.94
C PRO A 346 15.33 -15.55 6.11
N ASP A 347 15.28 -16.46 7.09
CA ASP A 347 16.39 -17.40 7.36
C ASP A 347 16.63 -18.36 6.19
N LYS A 348 15.55 -18.88 5.58
CA LYS A 348 15.64 -19.81 4.44
C LYS A 348 16.21 -19.15 3.21
N LEU A 349 15.91 -17.87 3.03
CA LEU A 349 16.31 -17.08 1.87
C LEU A 349 17.64 -16.34 2.08
N GLY A 350 18.22 -16.40 3.29
CA GLY A 350 19.43 -15.65 3.64
C GLY A 350 19.21 -14.13 3.65
N ILE A 351 17.99 -13.69 3.94
CA ILE A 351 17.62 -12.28 4.04
C ILE A 351 17.87 -11.80 5.46
N GLU A 352 18.72 -10.79 5.61
CA GLU A 352 18.86 -10.05 6.85
C GLU A 352 17.59 -9.22 7.10
N ALA A 353 16.83 -9.60 8.13
CA ALA A 353 15.59 -8.95 8.54
C ALA A 353 15.50 -8.85 10.06
N ILE A 354 14.82 -7.83 10.57
CA ILE A 354 14.36 -7.77 11.95
C ILE A 354 13.04 -8.55 12.02
N LYS A 355 13.03 -9.66 12.76
CA LYS A 355 11.80 -10.37 13.08
C LYS A 355 11.12 -9.70 14.28
N VAL A 356 9.83 -9.45 14.14
CA VAL A 356 9.01 -8.84 15.18
C VAL A 356 7.79 -9.71 15.41
N SER A 357 7.29 -9.74 16.64
CA SER A 357 6.20 -10.63 17.03
C SER A 357 4.89 -10.22 16.36
N ASN A 358 4.67 -8.90 16.21
CA ASN A 358 3.41 -8.33 15.75
C ASN A 358 3.58 -6.97 15.06
N TYR A 359 2.51 -6.46 14.44
CA TYR A 359 2.56 -5.15 13.77
C TYR A 359 2.77 -3.96 14.71
N TRP A 360 2.43 -4.07 16.00
CA TRP A 360 2.72 -3.01 16.97
C TRP A 360 4.23 -2.85 17.18
N GLU A 361 4.94 -3.98 17.30
CA GLU A 361 6.39 -4.01 17.37
C GLU A 361 7.00 -3.51 16.06
N ALA A 362 6.45 -3.90 14.90
CA ALA A 362 6.89 -3.40 13.59
C ALA A 362 6.81 -1.87 13.50
N ILE A 363 5.70 -1.27 13.94
CA ILE A 363 5.49 0.18 13.99
C ILE A 363 6.53 0.83 14.93
N GLY A 364 6.79 0.23 16.09
CA GLY A 364 7.81 0.72 17.03
C GLY A 364 9.23 0.69 16.44
N VAL A 365 9.58 -0.38 15.72
CA VAL A 365 10.85 -0.51 15.00
C VAL A 365 10.98 0.58 13.93
N ILE A 366 9.93 0.83 13.15
CA ILE A 366 9.91 1.89 12.13
C ILE A 366 10.05 3.28 12.75
N ALA A 367 9.35 3.54 13.86
CA ALA A 367 9.45 4.81 14.57
C ALA A 367 10.87 5.06 15.12
N ALA A 368 11.51 4.03 15.68
CA ALA A 368 12.89 4.10 16.14
C ALA A 368 13.86 4.35 14.97
N HIS A 369 13.71 3.59 13.88
CA HIS A 369 14.56 3.71 12.69
C HIS A 369 14.45 5.11 12.07
N LYS A 370 13.24 5.65 11.92
CA LYS A 370 13.00 7.03 11.45
C LYS A 370 13.64 8.08 12.36
N ALA A 371 13.67 7.85 13.68
CA ALA A 371 14.32 8.75 14.61
C ALA A 371 15.87 8.73 14.51
N GLY A 372 16.44 7.75 13.79
CA GLY A 372 17.88 7.51 13.72
C GLY A 372 18.41 6.67 14.90
N ILE A 373 17.52 5.92 15.56
CA ILE A 373 17.84 5.06 16.69
C ILE A 373 17.91 3.62 16.19
N ASP A 374 18.98 2.90 16.53
CA ASP A 374 19.06 1.45 16.30
C ASP A 374 17.96 0.74 17.12
N PRO A 375 16.98 0.08 16.47
CA PRO A 375 15.88 -0.59 17.16
C PRO A 375 16.35 -1.65 18.18
N ILE A 376 17.51 -2.27 17.97
CA ILE A 376 18.08 -3.27 18.91
C ILE A 376 18.39 -2.61 20.27
N SER A 377 18.69 -1.32 20.29
CA SER A 377 18.96 -0.57 21.53
C SER A 377 17.74 -0.44 22.44
N LEU A 378 16.53 -0.60 21.90
CA LEU A 378 15.29 -0.58 22.67
C LEU A 378 14.94 -1.95 23.28
N ARG A 379 15.69 -2.99 22.95
CA ARG A 379 15.46 -4.34 23.46
C ARG A 379 16.23 -4.54 24.76
N ARG A 380 15.54 -5.08 25.77
CA ARG A 380 16.14 -5.45 27.06
C ARG A 380 17.34 -6.38 26.83
N ASN A 381 18.50 -6.01 27.36
CA ASN A 381 19.74 -6.80 27.33
C ASN A 381 20.26 -7.16 25.93
N ARG A 382 20.01 -6.34 24.91
CA ARG A 382 20.54 -6.56 23.54
C ARG A 382 21.69 -5.62 23.15
N ILE A 383 22.07 -4.70 24.03
CA ILE A 383 23.27 -3.87 23.85
C ILE A 383 24.43 -4.57 24.54
N ASN A 384 25.38 -5.07 23.75
CA ASN A 384 26.64 -5.61 24.23
C ASN A 384 27.74 -4.54 24.19
N ASN A 385 28.81 -4.75 24.96
CA ASN A 385 30.02 -3.94 24.81
C ASN A 385 30.54 -4.02 23.37
N ILE A 386 30.99 -2.90 22.82
CA ILE A 386 31.57 -2.85 21.46
C ILE A 386 32.75 -3.84 21.40
N PRO A 387 32.78 -4.78 20.45
CA PRO A 387 33.87 -5.74 20.35
C PRO A 387 35.17 -5.03 19.99
N CYS A 388 36.23 -5.29 20.75
CA CYS A 388 37.59 -4.88 20.37
C CYS A 388 38.18 -5.95 19.45
N ASN A 389 38.19 -5.71 18.14
CA ASN A 389 38.94 -6.54 17.20
C ASN A 389 40.43 -6.18 17.25
N SER A 390 41.08 -6.42 18.38
CA SER A 390 42.55 -6.38 18.47
C SER A 390 43.14 -7.68 17.88
N ASN A 391 43.11 -7.79 16.55
CA ASN A 391 44.09 -8.57 15.80
C ASN A 391 45.35 -7.74 15.50
N MET A 392 45.62 -6.68 16.27
CA MET A 392 46.97 -6.17 16.43
C MET A 392 47.57 -6.83 17.67
N LEU A 393 48.51 -7.74 17.42
CA LEU A 393 49.50 -8.19 18.39
C LEU A 393 50.23 -6.95 18.94
N SER A 394 49.75 -6.43 20.06
CA SER A 394 50.57 -5.59 20.93
C SER A 394 51.50 -6.52 21.71
N ASN A 395 52.70 -6.68 21.16
CA ASN A 395 53.87 -7.38 21.70
C ASN A 395 53.78 -8.91 21.72
N GLY A 396 54.62 -9.53 20.88
CA GLY A 396 54.72 -10.96 20.71
C GLY A 396 55.10 -11.70 21.99
N TYR A 397 54.11 -12.28 22.65
CA TYR A 397 54.24 -13.52 23.40
C TYR A 397 52.98 -14.36 23.18
N ALA A 398 53.18 -15.56 22.63
CA ALA A 398 52.14 -16.55 22.49
C ALA A 398 51.67 -17.01 23.88
N TYR A 399 50.38 -16.83 24.18
CA TYR A 399 49.75 -17.53 25.30
C TYR A 399 49.06 -18.78 24.75
N SER A 400 49.64 -19.95 25.00
CA SER A 400 48.95 -21.23 24.83
C SER A 400 47.80 -21.29 25.84
N ARG A 401 46.56 -21.30 25.36
CA ARG A 401 45.41 -21.66 26.21
C ARG A 401 45.45 -23.17 26.44
N ILE A 402 45.92 -23.58 27.62
CA ILE A 402 45.63 -24.89 28.19
C ILE A 402 44.18 -24.83 28.68
N MET A 403 43.34 -25.72 28.17
CA MET A 403 42.01 -25.95 28.73
C MET A 403 42.13 -26.79 30.00
N PRO A 404 41.46 -26.44 31.11
CA PRO A 404 41.24 -27.37 32.20
C PRO A 404 40.04 -28.26 31.84
N ILE A 405 40.29 -29.57 31.91
CA ILE A 405 39.28 -30.60 32.04
C ILE A 405 38.66 -30.45 33.44
N THR A 406 37.35 -30.22 33.50
CA THR A 406 36.37 -30.88 34.40
C THR A 406 34.96 -30.43 34.01
#